data_AF-A0A849EG58-F1
#
_entry.id   AF-A0A849EG58-F1
#
_cell.length_a   1.000
_cell.length_b   1.000
_cell.length_c   1.000
_cell.angle_alpha   90.00
_cell.angle_beta   90.00
_cell.angle_gamma   90.00
#
_symmetry.space_group_name_H-M   'P 1'
#
loop_
_entity.id
_entity.type
_entity.pdbx_description
1 polymer ?
#
loop_
_entity_poly.entity_id
_entity_poly.type
_entity_poly.pdbx_seq_one_letter_code
_entity_poly.pdbx_strand_id
1 'polypeptide(L)'
;MKSSTDLLKSMRTVCMALIAVTLLVTASFSAPAAAQTSGPDVATEAQSTDLNTGFWSQIRKGATGTVSIPDKNAAVLIQSEGDTAYRAFRNGPLKLYSVYGLLGILFLLALYFVMRGRIKVDHGLSGVTMVRFNGLERFAHWLMAGSFV
;
A
#
# COMPACT_ATOMS: atom_id res chain seq x y z
N MET A 1 37.12 33.85 5.60
CA MET A 1 35.80 33.99 4.94
C MET A 1 35.71 32.89 3.90
N LYS A 2 34.85 31.87 4.10
CA LYS A 2 34.77 30.72 3.18
C LYS A 2 34.02 31.16 1.91
N SER A 3 34.55 30.86 0.72
CA SER A 3 33.97 31.31 -0.55
C SER A 3 32.56 30.75 -0.73
N SER A 4 31.67 31.48 -1.39
CA SER A 4 30.30 31.03 -1.70
C SER A 4 30.29 29.67 -2.42
N THR A 5 31.33 29.39 -3.19
CA THR A 5 31.55 28.10 -3.87
C THR A 5 31.94 26.95 -2.92
N ASP A 6 32.66 27.24 -1.85
CA ASP A 6 33.02 26.27 -0.80
C ASP A 6 31.80 25.94 0.08
N LEU A 7 30.94 26.94 0.31
CA LEU A 7 29.69 26.77 1.05
C LEU A 7 28.73 25.85 0.28
N LEU A 8 28.61 26.06 -1.04
CA LEU A 8 27.79 25.23 -1.91
C LEU A 8 28.31 23.78 -1.99
N LYS A 9 29.63 23.58 -2.08
CA LYS A 9 30.25 22.23 -2.06
C LYS A 9 30.04 21.54 -0.70
N SER A 10 30.17 22.28 0.40
CA SER A 10 29.95 21.75 1.74
C SER A 10 28.48 21.36 1.96
N MET A 11 27.53 22.18 1.51
CA MET A 11 26.09 21.87 1.56
C MET A 11 25.74 20.64 0.70
N ARG A 12 26.29 20.53 -0.51
CA ARG A 12 26.05 19.36 -1.39
C ARG A 12 26.60 18.08 -0.79
N THR A 13 27.76 18.15 -0.16
CA THR A 13 28.40 17.00 0.51
C THR A 13 27.60 16.58 1.75
N VAL A 14 27.11 17.53 2.54
CA VAL A 14 26.24 17.27 3.70
C VAL A 14 24.88 16.70 3.27
N CYS A 15 24.26 17.23 2.21
CA CYS A 15 23.01 16.68 1.68
C CYS A 15 23.20 15.27 1.11
N MET A 16 24.28 15.00 0.38
CA MET A 16 24.57 13.64 -0.10
C MET A 16 24.89 12.68 1.05
N ALA A 17 25.60 13.13 2.09
CA ALA A 17 25.83 12.33 3.30
C ALA A 17 24.53 12.05 4.05
N LEU A 18 23.62 13.04 4.20
CA LEU A 18 22.30 12.85 4.80
C LEU A 18 21.43 11.88 4.01
N ILE A 19 21.46 11.96 2.67
CA ILE A 19 20.74 11.05 1.77
C ILE A 19 21.33 9.64 1.84
N ALA A 20 22.66 9.51 1.87
CA ALA A 20 23.34 8.22 2.01
C ALA A 20 23.07 7.57 3.37
N VAL A 21 23.05 8.37 4.46
CA VAL A 21 22.70 7.89 5.80
C VAL A 21 21.22 7.49 5.87
N THR A 22 20.30 8.25 5.26
CA THR A 22 18.88 7.84 5.21
C THR A 22 18.64 6.60 4.34
N LEU A 23 19.36 6.45 3.23
CA LEU A 23 19.33 5.22 2.42
C LEU A 23 19.92 4.01 3.15
N LEU A 24 21.00 4.21 3.93
CA LEU A 24 21.62 3.15 4.72
C LEU A 24 20.74 2.74 5.92
N VAL A 25 20.08 3.70 6.56
CA VAL A 25 19.14 3.47 7.66
C VAL A 25 17.89 2.74 7.17
N THR A 26 17.32 3.13 6.02
CA THR A 26 16.15 2.43 5.43
C THR A 26 16.48 1.02 4.94
N ALA A 27 17.70 0.78 4.45
CA ALA A 27 18.17 -0.57 4.10
C ALA A 27 18.39 -1.47 5.34
N SER A 28 18.65 -0.87 6.52
CA SER A 28 18.87 -1.60 7.77
C SER A 28 17.58 -1.98 8.50
N PHE A 29 16.44 -1.41 8.10
CA PHE A 29 15.11 -1.76 8.64
C PHE A 29 14.40 -2.88 7.87
N SER A 30 15.15 -3.76 7.19
CA SER A 30 14.63 -5.09 6.82
C SER A 30 14.67 -6.00 8.04
N ALA A 31 13.94 -5.62 9.09
CA ALA A 31 13.57 -6.60 10.10
C ALA A 31 12.61 -7.57 9.39
N PRO A 32 12.88 -8.89 9.36
CA PRO A 32 11.82 -9.81 9.02
C PRO A 32 10.69 -9.50 9.99
N ALA A 33 9.50 -9.18 9.47
CA ALA A 33 8.32 -9.27 10.31
C ALA A 33 8.38 -10.68 10.91
N ALA A 34 8.44 -10.76 12.23
CA ALA A 34 8.32 -12.04 12.92
C ALA A 34 6.95 -12.57 12.53
N ALA A 35 6.91 -13.36 11.44
CA ALA A 35 5.81 -14.25 11.17
C ALA A 35 5.64 -15.01 12.50
N GLN A 36 4.47 -14.88 13.11
CA GLN A 36 4.14 -15.58 14.32
C GLN A 36 4.57 -17.03 14.08
N THR A 37 5.62 -17.45 14.79
CA THR A 37 5.97 -18.85 14.89
C THR A 37 4.67 -19.51 15.28
N SER A 38 4.17 -20.40 14.42
CA SER A 38 3.08 -21.30 14.74
C SER A 38 3.39 -21.83 16.13
N GLY A 39 2.68 -21.29 17.14
CA GLY A 39 2.73 -21.83 18.48
C GLY A 39 2.43 -23.32 18.37
N PRO A 40 2.94 -24.15 19.29
CA PRO A 40 2.73 -25.60 19.24
C PRO A 40 1.26 -25.81 18.91
N ASP A 41 0.96 -26.51 17.82
CA ASP A 41 -0.37 -26.68 17.24
C ASP A 41 -1.36 -26.69 18.40
N VAL A 42 -1.99 -25.55 18.69
CA VAL A 42 -3.05 -25.52 19.69
C VAL A 42 -4.06 -26.38 19.01
N ALA A 43 -4.21 -27.63 19.47
CA ALA A 43 -5.03 -28.64 18.84
C ALA A 43 -6.33 -27.95 18.42
N THR A 44 -6.44 -27.58 17.14
CA THR A 44 -7.42 -26.57 16.73
C THR A 44 -8.70 -27.32 16.48
N GLU A 45 -9.31 -27.87 17.52
CA GLU A 45 -10.62 -28.54 17.55
C GLU A 45 -10.90 -29.61 16.46
N ALA A 46 -9.94 -29.90 15.59
CA ALA A 46 -10.04 -30.79 14.44
C ALA A 46 -9.86 -32.26 14.86
N GLN A 47 -9.58 -32.49 16.15
CA GLN A 47 -9.64 -33.80 16.78
C GLN A 47 -10.88 -33.97 17.68
N SER A 48 -11.85 -33.05 17.66
CA SER A 48 -13.18 -33.41 18.17
C SER A 48 -13.77 -34.43 17.20
N THR A 49 -13.78 -35.68 17.65
CA THR A 49 -14.52 -36.77 17.04
C THR A 49 -15.99 -36.52 17.34
N ASP A 50 -16.53 -35.46 16.74
CA ASP A 50 -17.90 -35.02 16.93
C ASP A 50 -18.48 -34.75 15.54
N LEU A 51 -19.67 -35.28 15.30
CA LEU A 51 -20.40 -35.24 14.02
C LEU A 51 -20.62 -33.80 13.49
N ASN A 52 -20.26 -32.80 14.30
CA ASN A 52 -20.34 -31.36 14.05
C ASN A 52 -19.11 -30.76 13.31
N THR A 53 -17.93 -31.39 13.29
CA THR A 53 -16.73 -30.80 12.65
C THR A 53 -16.86 -30.74 11.13
N GLY A 54 -17.42 -31.79 10.52
CA GLY A 54 -17.71 -31.85 9.09
C GLY A 54 -18.84 -30.90 8.67
N PHE A 55 -19.88 -30.79 9.50
CA PHE A 55 -21.05 -29.94 9.23
C PHE A 55 -20.66 -28.46 9.12
N TRP A 56 -19.94 -27.92 10.10
CA TRP A 56 -19.49 -26.53 10.06
C TRP A 56 -18.43 -26.28 8.98
N SER A 57 -17.62 -27.28 8.63
CA SER A 57 -16.68 -27.20 7.49
C SER A 57 -17.43 -27.06 6.16
N GLN A 58 -18.50 -27.82 5.96
CA GLN A 58 -19.34 -27.75 4.76
C GLN A 58 -20.06 -26.41 4.65
N ILE A 59 -20.64 -25.91 5.74
CA ILE A 59 -21.26 -24.57 5.77
C ILE A 59 -20.26 -23.48 5.37
N ARG A 60 -19.03 -23.53 5.90
CA ARG A 60 -17.97 -22.55 5.57
C ARG A 60 -17.52 -22.61 4.11
N LYS A 61 -17.68 -23.76 3.46
CA LYS A 61 -17.42 -23.97 2.03
C LYS A 61 -18.60 -23.58 1.13
N GLY A 62 -19.72 -23.12 1.70
CA GLY A 62 -20.89 -22.66 0.95
C GLY A 62 -22.00 -23.69 0.80
N ALA A 63 -22.11 -24.67 1.71
CA ALA A 63 -23.23 -25.61 1.69
C ALA A 63 -24.58 -24.88 1.79
N THR A 64 -25.54 -25.30 0.96
CA THR A 64 -26.88 -24.71 0.86
C THR A 64 -27.89 -25.50 1.68
N GLY A 65 -28.69 -24.81 2.49
CA GLY A 65 -29.85 -25.36 3.19
C GLY A 65 -31.15 -25.20 2.38
N THR A 66 -32.27 -25.53 3.03
CA THR A 66 -33.62 -25.34 2.46
C THR A 66 -34.24 -24.06 3.02
N VAL A 67 -34.79 -23.22 2.14
CA VAL A 67 -35.49 -21.99 2.53
C VAL A 67 -36.86 -21.93 1.87
N SER A 68 -37.88 -21.56 2.64
CA SER A 68 -39.27 -21.40 2.20
C SER A 68 -39.56 -20.04 1.56
N ILE A 69 -38.65 -19.07 1.73
CA ILE A 69 -38.71 -17.73 1.16
C ILE A 69 -38.23 -17.76 -0.31
N PRO A 70 -38.74 -16.89 -1.20
CA PRO A 70 -38.31 -16.86 -2.60
C PRO A 70 -36.80 -16.60 -2.81
N ASP A 71 -36.13 -15.96 -1.87
CA ASP A 71 -34.71 -15.66 -1.95
C ASP A 71 -33.85 -16.92 -1.69
N LYS A 72 -33.22 -17.41 -2.76
CA LYS A 72 -32.35 -18.58 -2.72
C LYS A 72 -30.99 -18.28 -2.07
N ASN A 73 -30.56 -17.02 -1.98
CA ASN A 73 -29.30 -16.67 -1.34
C ASN A 73 -29.35 -16.85 0.19
N ALA A 74 -30.55 -16.75 0.77
CA ALA A 74 -30.78 -17.02 2.19
C ALA A 74 -30.53 -18.50 2.57
N ALA A 75 -30.38 -19.40 1.59
CA ALA A 75 -30.03 -20.79 1.83
C ALA A 75 -28.55 -20.99 2.21
N VAL A 76 -27.69 -19.99 2.02
CA VAL A 76 -26.26 -20.06 2.35
C VAL A 76 -26.01 -19.24 3.62
N LEU A 77 -25.51 -19.88 4.68
CA LEU A 77 -25.27 -19.22 5.97
C LEU A 77 -23.99 -18.37 5.97
N ILE A 78 -22.98 -18.75 5.17
CA ILE A 78 -21.69 -18.05 5.05
C ILE A 78 -21.37 -17.86 3.58
N GLN A 79 -21.17 -16.62 3.14
CA GLN A 79 -20.74 -16.34 1.77
C GLN A 79 -19.27 -16.72 1.56
N SER A 80 -19.03 -17.97 1.19
CA SER A 80 -17.70 -18.54 0.94
C SER A 80 -16.95 -17.83 -0.20
N GLU A 81 -17.66 -17.26 -1.18
CA GLU A 81 -17.08 -16.51 -2.30
C GLU A 81 -16.29 -15.27 -1.85
N GLY A 82 -16.77 -14.58 -0.79
CA GLY A 82 -16.07 -13.44 -0.21
C GLY A 82 -14.79 -13.83 0.54
N ASP A 83 -14.77 -15.01 1.17
CA ASP A 83 -13.64 -15.49 1.97
C ASP A 83 -12.59 -16.24 1.14
N THR A 84 -13.00 -16.97 0.10
CA THR A 84 -12.08 -17.79 -0.69
C THR A 84 -11.68 -17.09 -1.98
N ALA A 85 -12.64 -16.76 -2.86
CA ALA A 85 -12.35 -16.17 -4.16
C ALA A 85 -11.80 -14.75 -4.03
N TYR A 86 -12.45 -13.89 -3.25
CA TYR A 86 -12.01 -12.50 -3.13
C TYR A 86 -10.70 -12.34 -2.34
N ARG A 87 -10.47 -13.11 -1.26
CA ARG A 87 -9.17 -13.09 -0.57
C ARG A 87 -8.05 -13.66 -1.44
N ALA A 88 -8.29 -14.74 -2.18
CA ALA A 88 -7.28 -15.27 -3.10
C ALA A 88 -6.91 -14.24 -4.17
N PHE A 89 -7.90 -13.55 -4.75
CA PHE A 89 -7.69 -12.46 -5.70
C PHE A 89 -6.89 -11.28 -5.10
N ARG A 90 -7.27 -10.83 -3.90
CA ARG A 90 -6.63 -9.70 -3.23
C ARG A 90 -5.19 -10.01 -2.82
N ASN A 91 -4.95 -11.22 -2.30
CA ASN A 91 -3.64 -11.61 -1.77
C ASN A 91 -2.63 -11.98 -2.86
N GLY A 92 -3.09 -12.40 -4.05
CA GLY A 92 -2.22 -12.73 -5.17
C GLY A 92 -2.32 -11.71 -6.31
N PRO A 93 -3.23 -11.93 -7.29
CA PRO A 93 -3.31 -11.15 -8.52
C PRO A 93 -3.34 -9.64 -8.32
N LEU A 94 -4.18 -9.14 -7.40
CA LEU A 94 -4.38 -7.70 -7.22
C LEU A 94 -3.08 -6.99 -6.79
N LYS A 95 -2.31 -7.62 -5.88
CA LYS A 95 -1.04 -7.08 -5.42
C LYS A 95 0.01 -7.05 -6.53
N LEU A 96 0.06 -8.09 -7.37
CA LEU A 96 1.01 -8.15 -8.48
C LEU A 96 0.69 -7.12 -9.56
N TYR A 97 -0.57 -7.05 -9.97
CA TYR A 97 -1.00 -6.10 -11.01
C TYR A 97 -0.89 -4.64 -10.57
N SER A 98 -1.11 -4.33 -9.30
CA SER A 98 -0.92 -2.95 -8.81
C SER A 98 0.54 -2.51 -8.88
N VAL A 99 1.48 -3.39 -8.56
CA VAL A 99 2.93 -3.13 -8.69
C VAL A 99 3.31 -2.95 -10.16
N TYR A 100 2.87 -3.83 -11.05
CA TYR A 100 3.13 -3.69 -12.49
C TYR A 100 2.49 -2.43 -13.07
N GLY A 101 1.28 -2.08 -12.64
CA GLY A 101 0.60 -0.86 -13.05
C GLY A 101 1.39 0.39 -12.65
N LEU A 102 1.89 0.43 -11.40
CA LEU A 102 2.72 1.54 -10.93
C LEU A 102 4.02 1.65 -11.72
N LEU A 103 4.73 0.54 -11.93
CA LEU A 103 5.95 0.51 -12.73
C LEU A 103 5.70 0.91 -14.18
N GLY A 104 4.59 0.47 -14.77
CA GLY A 104 4.17 0.83 -16.12
C GLY A 104 3.95 2.34 -16.27
N ILE A 105 3.24 2.97 -15.33
CA ILE A 105 3.03 4.43 -15.34
C ILE A 105 4.36 5.17 -15.19
N LEU A 106 5.22 4.75 -14.25
CA LEU A 106 6.53 5.37 -14.08
C LEU A 106 7.39 5.25 -15.35
N PHE A 107 7.36 4.09 -16.01
CA PHE A 107 8.04 3.88 -17.28
C PHE A 107 7.50 4.82 -18.37
N LEU A 108 6.17 4.92 -18.52
CA LEU A 108 5.55 5.83 -19.49
C LEU A 108 5.92 7.29 -19.23
N LEU A 109 5.91 7.74 -17.97
CA LEU A 109 6.31 9.09 -17.59
C LEU A 109 7.79 9.35 -17.90
N ALA A 110 8.68 8.40 -17.56
CA ALA A 110 10.10 8.50 -17.86
C ALA A 110 10.34 8.57 -19.37
N LEU A 111 9.67 7.72 -20.14
CA LEU A 111 9.74 7.68 -21.60
C LEU A 111 9.24 9.01 -22.21
N TYR A 112 8.08 9.50 -21.77
CA TYR A 112 7.55 10.79 -22.18
C TYR A 112 8.52 11.94 -21.84
N PHE A 113 9.09 11.92 -20.63
CA PHE A 113 10.05 12.93 -20.20
C PHE A 113 11.32 12.94 -21.05
N VAL A 114 11.82 11.78 -21.47
CA VAL A 114 12.99 11.70 -22.37
C VAL A 114 12.64 12.22 -23.76
N MET A 115 11.46 11.89 -24.29
CA MET A 115 11.02 12.35 -25.62
C MET A 115 10.75 13.86 -25.67
N ARG A 116 10.00 14.39 -24.70
CA ARG A 116 9.64 15.83 -24.65
C ARG A 116 10.85 16.65 -24.14
N GLY A 117 11.58 16.13 -23.17
CA GLY A 117 12.55 16.89 -22.39
C GLY A 117 11.91 17.82 -21.37
N ARG A 118 12.72 18.70 -20.76
CA ARG A 118 12.27 19.62 -19.71
C ARG A 118 11.56 20.84 -20.30
N ILE A 119 10.40 21.20 -19.75
CA ILE A 119 9.76 22.49 -20.00
C ILE A 119 10.55 23.56 -19.25
N LYS A 120 11.16 24.49 -19.98
CA LYS A 120 11.85 25.65 -19.41
C LYS A 120 10.91 26.85 -19.40
N VAL A 121 11.12 27.75 -18.46
CA VAL A 121 10.45 29.06 -18.46
C VAL A 121 11.21 29.97 -19.42
N ASP A 122 10.55 30.42 -20.49
CA ASP A 122 11.20 31.17 -21.57
C ASP A 122 11.86 32.48 -21.08
N HIS A 123 11.24 33.15 -20.10
CA HIS A 123 11.67 34.45 -19.60
C HIS A 123 12.43 34.36 -18.25
N GLY A 124 12.78 33.15 -17.81
CA GLY A 124 13.43 32.94 -16.51
C GLY A 124 12.47 33.04 -15.31
N LEU A 125 12.96 32.70 -14.12
CA LEU A 125 12.19 32.79 -12.87
C LEU A 125 12.22 34.24 -12.35
N SER A 126 11.09 34.75 -11.84
CA SER A 126 10.94 36.14 -11.38
C SER A 126 11.76 36.51 -10.14
N GLY A 127 12.43 35.55 -9.50
CA GLY A 127 13.21 35.77 -8.27
C GLY A 127 12.38 36.06 -7.01
N VAL A 128 11.08 36.29 -7.15
CA VAL A 128 10.15 36.56 -6.04
C VAL A 128 9.40 35.29 -5.68
N THR A 129 9.53 34.84 -4.43
CA THR A 129 8.78 33.71 -3.92
C THR A 129 7.46 34.17 -3.31
N MET A 130 6.36 33.51 -3.67
CA MET A 130 5.07 33.68 -3.00
C MET A 130 4.76 32.43 -2.17
N VAL A 131 4.13 32.63 -1.00
CA VAL A 131 3.62 31.50 -0.21
C VAL A 131 2.44 30.91 -0.97
N ARG A 132 2.61 29.72 -1.56
CA ARG A 132 1.54 29.06 -2.33
C ARG A 132 0.37 28.62 -1.45
N PHE A 133 0.70 28.07 -0.27
CA PHE A 133 -0.29 27.62 0.70
C PHE A 133 0.16 27.97 2.12
N ASN A 134 -0.68 28.69 2.86
CA ASN A 134 -0.49 29.00 4.28
C ASN A 134 -0.87 27.80 5.18
N GLY A 135 -0.53 27.85 6.47
CA GLY A 135 -0.74 26.77 7.42
C GLY A 135 -2.20 26.33 7.56
N LEU A 136 -3.15 27.28 7.59
CA LEU A 136 -4.58 26.98 7.68
C LEU A 136 -5.08 26.21 6.45
N GLU A 137 -4.63 26.60 5.25
CA GLU A 137 -5.03 25.94 4.00
C GLU A 137 -4.52 24.50 3.94
N ARG A 138 -3.27 24.27 4.38
CA ARG A 138 -2.72 22.92 4.51
C ARG A 138 -3.47 22.10 5.55
N PHE A 139 -3.79 22.69 6.70
CA PHE A 139 -4.57 22.03 7.74
C PHE A 139 -5.95 21.61 7.24
N ALA A 140 -6.70 22.53 6.63
CA ALA A 140 -8.02 22.24 6.07
C ALA A 140 -7.96 21.18 4.96
N HIS A 141 -6.94 21.23 4.09
CA HIS A 141 -6.74 20.23 3.04
C HIS A 141 -6.49 18.84 3.62
N TRP A 142 -5.60 18.71 4.60
CA TRP A 142 -5.31 17.42 5.23
C TRP A 142 -6.46 16.92 6.11
N LEU A 143 -7.20 17.82 6.78
CA LEU A 143 -8.40 17.48 7.54
C LEU A 143 -9.48 16.88 6.63
N MET A 144 -9.71 17.51 5.47
CA MET A 144 -10.64 17.00 4.46
C MET A 144 -10.14 15.68 3.85
N ALA A 145 -8.86 15.56 3.52
CA ALA A 145 -8.31 14.33 2.96
C ALA A 145 -8.42 13.16 3.96
N GLY A 146 -8.26 13.44 5.26
CA GLY A 146 -8.35 12.45 6.33
C GLY A 146 -9.76 12.04 6.71
N SER A 147 -10.82 12.77 6.34
CA SER A 147 -12.19 12.43 6.76
C SER A 147 -12.75 11.15 6.11
N PHE A 148 -12.06 10.59 5.11
CA PHE A 148 -12.49 9.41 4.36
C PHE A 148 -11.68 8.14 4.68
N VAL A 149 -10.70 8.25 5.59
CA VAL A 149 -9.88 7.14 6.09
C VAL A 149 -10.49 6.63 7.39
#